data_AF-A0A1V4VMS7-F1
#
_entry.id   AF-A0A1V4VMS7-F1
#
_cell.length_a   1.000
_cell.length_b   1.000
_cell.length_c   1.000
_cell.angle_alpha   90.00
_cell.angle_beta   90.00
_cell.angle_gamma   90.00
#
_symmetry.space_group_name_H-M   'P 1'
#
loop_
_entity.id
_entity.type
_entity.pdbx_description
1 polymer ?
#
loop_
_entity_poly.entity_id
_entity_poly.type
_entity_poly.pdbx_seq_one_letter_code
_entity_poly.pdbx_strand_id
1 'polypeptide(L)'
;MAHMALITSSLLPRWGNFFHFNAAKVSSWIGPMLEPSLLKLAINPLAFLLVATFGIMLIRFIDVPWGFSTIALTATVLIPVFNQFGIHPLVSTMAYLVGINFFLLSYQQPFLLMGEGLMQGRGWSPSSVTMAGCVYIVSVVIAILISMPYWRAIGVIH
;
A
#
# COMPACT_ATOMS: atom_id res chain seq x y z
N MET A 1 -31.07 -39.02 5.42
CA MET A 1 -30.92 -37.60 4.99
C MET A 1 -30.72 -36.62 6.15
N ALA A 2 -30.35 -37.05 7.37
CA ALA A 2 -30.17 -36.16 8.54
C ALA A 2 -28.72 -36.06 9.07
N HIS A 3 -27.78 -36.81 8.51
CA HIS A 3 -26.38 -36.85 9.00
C HIS A 3 -25.38 -36.00 8.21
N MET A 4 -25.83 -35.31 7.16
CA MET A 4 -24.95 -34.53 6.27
C MET A 4 -25.11 -33.01 6.44
N ALA A 5 -25.95 -32.57 7.38
CA ALA A 5 -26.22 -31.15 7.68
C ALA A 5 -25.46 -30.62 8.92
N LEU A 6 -24.76 -31.48 9.67
CA LEU A 6 -24.06 -31.10 10.90
C LEU A 6 -22.56 -30.84 10.73
N ILE A 7 -22.00 -31.08 9.55
CA ILE A 7 -20.57 -30.83 9.27
C ILE A 7 -20.35 -29.45 8.60
N THR A 8 -21.41 -28.84 8.06
CA THR A 8 -21.31 -27.56 7.33
C THR A 8 -21.51 -26.32 8.20
N SER A 9 -22.00 -26.44 9.44
CA SER A 9 -22.25 -25.29 10.32
C SER A 9 -21.15 -25.01 11.36
N SER A 10 -20.25 -25.96 11.63
CA SER A 10 -19.12 -25.78 12.57
C SER A 10 -17.84 -25.24 11.91
N LEU A 11 -17.81 -25.17 10.57
CA LEU A 11 -16.67 -24.66 9.79
C LEU A 11 -16.88 -23.24 9.24
N LEU A 12 -18.04 -22.63 9.48
CA LEU A 12 -18.38 -21.29 8.99
C LEU A 12 -18.68 -20.28 10.12
N PRO A 13 -17.66 -19.94 10.94
CA PRO A 13 -17.60 -18.58 11.47
C PRO A 13 -16.20 -17.96 11.29
N ARG A 14 -15.50 -18.27 10.19
CA ARG A 14 -14.10 -17.81 10.00
C ARG A 14 -13.89 -16.78 8.90
N TRP A 15 -14.96 -16.29 8.27
CA TRP A 15 -14.86 -15.25 7.22
C TRP A 15 -15.35 -13.85 7.64
N GLY A 16 -15.91 -13.68 8.84
CA GLY A 16 -16.31 -12.36 9.34
C GLY A 16 -15.16 -11.51 9.90
N ASN A 17 -14.01 -12.13 10.18
CA ASN A 17 -12.92 -11.50 10.95
C ASN A 17 -11.64 -11.30 10.13
N PHE A 18 -11.69 -11.27 8.79
CA PHE A 18 -10.48 -11.08 7.97
C PHE A 18 -9.71 -9.79 8.26
N PHE A 19 -10.36 -8.81 8.90
CA PHE A 19 -9.71 -7.63 9.46
C PHE A 19 -9.41 -7.81 10.95
N HIS A 20 -8.46 -8.70 11.28
CA HIS A 20 -8.01 -8.92 12.66
C HIS A 20 -7.61 -7.62 13.37
N PHE A 21 -7.12 -6.60 12.65
CA PHE A 21 -6.75 -5.29 13.20
C PHE A 21 -7.95 -4.46 13.71
N ASN A 22 -9.13 -4.63 13.11
CA ASN A 22 -10.35 -3.95 13.55
C ASN A 22 -10.92 -4.65 14.80
N ALA A 23 -10.95 -5.99 14.80
CA ALA A 23 -11.31 -6.79 15.97
C ALA A 23 -10.35 -6.56 17.16
N ALA A 24 -9.05 -6.40 16.88
CA ALA A 24 -8.01 -6.14 17.89
C ALA A 24 -7.94 -4.67 18.33
N LYS A 25 -8.81 -3.78 17.82
CA LYS A 25 -8.83 -2.33 18.14
C LYS A 25 -7.50 -1.60 17.84
N VAL A 26 -6.60 -2.21 17.09
CA VAL A 26 -5.33 -1.60 16.67
C VAL A 26 -5.62 -0.40 15.76
N SER A 27 -6.61 -0.54 14.88
CA SER A 27 -7.07 0.53 13.99
C SER A 27 -7.60 1.74 14.76
N SER A 28 -8.35 1.51 15.87
CA SER A 28 -8.82 2.59 16.74
C SER A 28 -7.72 3.22 17.60
N TRP A 29 -6.61 2.52 17.82
CA TRP A 29 -5.46 3.04 18.56
C TRP A 29 -4.53 3.88 17.67
N ILE A 30 -4.27 3.43 16.43
CA ILE A 30 -3.43 4.13 15.47
C ILE A 30 -4.15 5.31 14.80
N GLY A 31 -5.46 5.21 14.58
CA GLY A 31 -6.27 6.23 13.90
C GLY A 31 -6.02 7.65 14.43
N PRO A 32 -6.20 7.91 15.74
CA PRO A 32 -6.00 9.24 16.34
C PRO A 32 -4.56 9.78 16.25
N MET A 33 -3.55 8.91 16.10
CA MET A 33 -2.15 9.33 15.94
C MET A 33 -1.86 9.80 14.51
N LEU A 34 -2.49 9.17 13.53
CA LEU A 34 -2.29 9.48 12.10
C LEU A 34 -3.22 10.57 11.60
N GLU A 35 -4.44 10.67 12.15
CA GLU A 35 -5.48 11.62 11.73
C GLU A 35 -4.96 13.07 11.66
N PRO A 36 -4.35 13.67 12.70
CA PRO A 36 -3.99 15.09 12.68
C PRO A 36 -2.98 15.44 11.59
N SER A 37 -2.04 14.53 11.33
CA SER A 37 -0.99 14.71 10.33
C SER A 37 -1.54 14.52 8.92
N LEU A 38 -2.38 13.49 8.72
CA LEU A 38 -3.03 13.22 7.44
C LEU A 38 -4.07 14.28 7.09
N LEU A 39 -4.79 14.79 8.09
CA LEU A 39 -5.79 15.84 7.92
C LEU A 39 -5.16 17.14 7.38
N LYS A 40 -3.97 17.51 7.87
CA LYS A 40 -3.24 18.68 7.36
C LYS A 40 -2.75 18.49 5.93
N LEU A 41 -2.34 17.27 5.59
CA LEU A 41 -1.82 16.92 4.27
C LEU A 41 -2.92 16.79 3.21
N ALA A 42 -4.10 16.31 3.60
CA ALA A 42 -5.22 16.08 2.70
C ALA A 42 -5.90 17.37 2.18
N ILE A 43 -5.58 18.53 2.75
CA ILE A 43 -5.93 19.86 2.19
C ILE A 43 -5.35 20.02 0.77
N ASN A 44 -4.18 19.41 0.50
CA ASN A 44 -3.59 19.38 -0.83
C ASN A 44 -3.45 17.93 -1.31
N PRO A 45 -4.35 17.47 -2.21
CA PRO A 45 -4.35 16.10 -2.70
C PRO A 45 -3.01 15.66 -3.30
N LEU A 46 -2.29 16.54 -3.99
CA LEU A 46 -0.97 16.21 -4.52
C LEU A 46 0.06 15.97 -3.41
N ALA A 47 0.07 16.85 -2.39
CA ALA A 47 0.97 16.71 -1.25
C ALA A 47 0.67 15.41 -0.47
N PHE A 48 -0.62 15.10 -0.28
CA PHE A 48 -1.04 13.83 0.30
C PHE A 48 -0.51 12.63 -0.48
N LEU A 49 -0.69 12.60 -1.80
CA LEU A 49 -0.24 11.47 -2.63
C LEU A 49 1.27 11.29 -2.60
N LEU A 50 2.04 12.37 -2.68
CA LEU A 50 3.49 12.31 -2.62
C LEU A 50 3.97 11.83 -1.24
N VAL A 51 3.47 12.42 -0.16
CA VAL A 51 3.89 12.04 1.20
C VAL A 51 3.47 10.62 1.54
N ALA A 52 2.25 10.21 1.18
CA ALA A 52 1.81 8.82 1.37
C ALA A 52 2.70 7.85 0.59
N THR A 53 3.02 8.16 -0.67
CA THR A 53 3.89 7.33 -1.51
C THR A 53 5.29 7.20 -0.91
N PHE A 54 5.94 8.33 -0.58
CA PHE A 54 7.28 8.29 0.03
C PHE A 54 7.27 7.64 1.41
N GLY A 55 6.23 7.85 2.21
CA GLY A 55 6.06 7.18 3.50
C GLY A 55 6.03 5.66 3.35
N ILE A 56 5.30 5.15 2.35
CA ILE A 56 5.28 3.72 2.05
C ILE A 56 6.64 3.24 1.53
N MET A 57 7.29 3.99 0.64
CA MET A 57 8.65 3.66 0.18
C MET A 57 9.65 3.56 1.34
N LEU A 58 9.53 4.41 2.37
CA LEU A 58 10.37 4.33 3.57
C LEU A 58 10.03 3.11 4.42
N ILE A 59 8.75 2.80 4.62
CA ILE A 59 8.32 1.61 5.36
C ILE A 59 8.87 0.33 4.69
N ARG A 60 9.03 0.32 3.37
CA ARG A 60 9.58 -0.82 2.61
C ARG A 60 11.04 -1.16 2.89
N PHE A 61 11.77 -0.35 3.67
CA PHE A 61 13.07 -0.75 4.22
C PHE A 61 12.95 -1.72 5.41
N ILE A 62 11.78 -1.73 6.07
CA ILE A 62 11.50 -2.58 7.24
C ILE A 62 10.51 -3.68 6.85
N ASP A 63 9.48 -3.34 6.08
CA ASP A 63 8.45 -4.28 5.62
C ASP A 63 8.92 -5.04 4.38
N VAL A 64 9.72 -6.07 4.63
CA VAL A 64 10.22 -7.05 3.64
C VAL A 64 9.10 -7.83 2.92
N PRO A 65 8.03 -8.34 3.59
CA PRO A 65 7.02 -9.19 2.95
C PRO A 65 6.01 -8.40 2.09
N TRP A 66 6.46 -7.95 0.92
CA TRP A 66 5.65 -7.42 -0.18
C TRP A 66 4.54 -6.44 0.25
N GLY A 67 4.77 -5.69 1.34
CA GLY A 67 3.89 -4.68 1.93
C GLY A 67 2.52 -5.16 2.45
N PHE A 68 2.25 -6.46 2.57
CA PHE A 68 0.94 -6.94 3.07
C PHE A 68 0.66 -6.52 4.52
N SER A 69 1.71 -6.40 5.33
CA SER A 69 1.65 -5.85 6.69
C SER A 69 1.23 -4.38 6.64
N THR A 70 1.89 -3.61 5.79
CA THR A 70 1.64 -2.18 5.62
C THR A 70 0.22 -1.91 5.12
N ILE A 71 -0.33 -2.71 4.18
CA ILE A 71 -1.70 -2.46 3.68
C ILE A 71 -2.72 -2.70 4.79
N ALA A 72 -2.53 -3.75 5.59
CA ALA A 72 -3.47 -4.09 6.64
C ALA A 72 -3.56 -3.00 7.72
N LEU A 73 -2.45 -2.30 7.99
CA LEU A 73 -2.39 -1.17 8.93
C LEU A 73 -2.88 0.15 8.30
N THR A 74 -2.52 0.42 7.05
CA THR A 74 -2.86 1.70 6.38
C THR A 74 -4.28 1.72 5.81
N ALA A 75 -4.85 0.56 5.45
CA ALA A 75 -6.19 0.45 4.90
C ALA A 75 -7.28 0.98 5.86
N THR A 76 -7.06 0.86 7.18
CA THR A 76 -8.03 1.35 8.16
C THR A 76 -8.08 2.88 8.24
N VAL A 77 -7.07 3.56 7.68
CA VAL A 77 -6.97 5.02 7.62
C VAL A 77 -7.50 5.58 6.30
N LEU A 78 -7.70 4.73 5.27
CA LEU A 78 -8.25 5.15 3.98
C LEU A 78 -9.71 5.62 4.06
N ILE A 79 -10.52 5.00 4.93
CA ILE A 79 -11.94 5.33 5.11
C ILE A 79 -12.13 6.77 5.64
N PRO A 80 -11.49 7.19 6.75
CA PRO A 80 -11.63 8.56 7.24
C PRO A 80 -11.06 9.60 6.25
N VAL A 81 -9.98 9.27 5.53
CA VAL A 81 -9.43 10.15 4.49
C VAL A 81 -10.47 10.42 3.39
N PHE A 82 -11.20 9.39 2.94
CA PHE A 82 -12.27 9.56 1.95
C PHE A 82 -13.44 10.38 2.50
N ASN A 83 -13.95 10.00 3.67
CA ASN A 83 -15.16 10.62 4.23
C ASN A 83 -14.97 12.10 4.60
N GLN A 84 -13.76 12.49 5.01
CA GLN A 84 -13.48 13.85 5.51
C GLN A 84 -12.89 14.78 4.44
N PHE A 85 -12.19 14.26 3.42
CA PHE A 85 -11.51 15.08 2.39
C PHE A 85 -11.99 14.85 0.97
N GLY A 86 -12.90 13.90 0.74
CA GLY A 86 -13.39 13.60 -0.60
C GLY A 86 -12.34 12.96 -1.51
N ILE A 87 -11.16 12.59 -1.01
CA ILE A 87 -10.15 11.85 -1.79
C ILE A 87 -10.66 10.43 -1.98
N HIS A 88 -11.12 10.13 -3.19
CA HIS A 88 -11.67 8.81 -3.50
C HIS A 88 -10.66 7.70 -3.17
N PRO A 89 -11.10 6.56 -2.60
CA PRO A 89 -10.19 5.49 -2.18
C PRO A 89 -9.29 5.00 -3.32
N LEU A 90 -9.78 5.01 -4.56
CA LEU A 90 -8.99 4.68 -5.76
C LEU A 90 -7.69 5.49 -5.88
N VAL A 91 -7.73 6.79 -5.58
CA VAL A 91 -6.54 7.64 -5.69
C VAL A 91 -5.52 7.28 -4.60
N SER A 92 -6.01 7.07 -3.38
CA SER A 92 -5.17 6.65 -2.26
C SER A 92 -4.59 5.24 -2.46
N THR A 93 -5.36 4.32 -3.06
CA THR A 93 -4.89 2.99 -3.45
C THR A 93 -3.83 3.08 -4.55
N MET A 94 -3.94 4.01 -5.50
CA MET A 94 -2.87 4.24 -6.49
C MET A 94 -1.55 4.60 -5.81
N ALA A 95 -1.55 5.61 -4.92
CA ALA A 95 -0.36 6.00 -4.15
C ALA A 95 0.23 4.82 -3.36
N TYR A 96 -0.66 3.98 -2.82
CA TYR A 96 -0.27 2.77 -2.13
C TYR A 96 0.43 1.75 -3.05
N LEU A 97 -0.18 1.44 -4.19
CA LEU A 97 0.31 0.44 -5.14
C LEU A 97 1.64 0.86 -5.79
N VAL A 98 1.85 2.15 -6.05
CA VAL A 98 3.15 2.60 -6.57
C VAL A 98 4.22 2.60 -5.48
N GLY A 99 3.86 2.91 -4.23
CA GLY A 99 4.77 2.89 -3.08
C GLY A 99 5.23 1.48 -2.70
N ILE A 100 4.33 0.50 -2.67
CA ILE A 100 4.65 -0.89 -2.27
C ILE A 100 5.56 -1.60 -3.27
N ASN A 101 5.43 -1.29 -4.55
CA ASN A 101 6.26 -1.86 -5.61
C ASN A 101 7.67 -1.24 -5.68
N PHE A 102 8.00 -0.33 -4.78
CA PHE A 102 9.33 0.21 -4.63
C PHE A 102 10.41 -0.84 -4.35
N PHE A 103 11.61 -0.59 -4.88
CA PHE A 103 12.83 -1.36 -4.63
C PHE A 103 14.07 -0.50 -4.88
N LEU A 104 15.08 -0.67 -4.04
CA LEU A 104 16.48 -0.24 -4.24
C LEU A 104 17.45 -1.42 -4.02
N LEU A 105 17.01 -2.41 -3.23
CA LEU A 105 17.77 -3.60 -2.82
C LEU A 105 16.97 -4.86 -3.16
N SER A 106 17.67 -5.93 -3.54
CA SER A 106 17.05 -7.14 -4.08
C SER A 106 16.11 -7.87 -3.11
N TYR A 107 16.37 -7.78 -1.80
CA TYR A 107 15.50 -8.42 -0.79
C TYR A 107 14.10 -7.78 -0.71
N GLN A 108 13.95 -6.53 -1.15
CA GLN A 108 12.67 -5.83 -1.04
C GLN A 108 11.63 -6.48 -1.95
N GLN A 109 12.04 -7.06 -3.09
CA GLN A 109 11.13 -7.71 -4.03
C GLN A 109 11.45 -9.21 -4.12
N PRO A 110 10.51 -10.11 -3.79
CA PRO A 110 10.76 -11.55 -3.81
C PRO A 110 11.17 -12.04 -5.20
N PHE A 111 10.63 -11.42 -6.25
CA PHE A 111 10.95 -11.75 -7.64
C PHE A 111 12.40 -11.44 -8.02
N LEU A 112 12.98 -10.36 -7.48
CA LEU A 112 14.38 -10.03 -7.72
C LEU A 112 15.28 -11.06 -7.06
N LEU A 113 14.99 -11.41 -5.80
CA LEU A 113 15.76 -12.40 -5.05
C LEU A 113 15.69 -13.79 -5.70
N MET A 114 14.50 -14.20 -6.16
CA MET A 114 14.35 -15.46 -6.91
C MET A 114 15.12 -15.43 -8.24
N GLY A 115 15.06 -14.31 -8.97
CA GLY A 115 15.82 -14.12 -10.21
C GLY A 115 17.33 -14.22 -10.00
N GLU A 116 17.86 -13.60 -8.95
CA GLU A 116 19.27 -13.69 -8.58
C GLU A 116 19.70 -15.12 -8.24
N GLY A 117 18.86 -15.85 -7.50
CA GLY A 117 19.10 -17.25 -7.19
C GLY A 117 19.15 -18.16 -8.43
N LEU A 118 18.26 -17.92 -9.40
CA LEU A 118 18.21 -18.67 -10.66
C LEU A 118 19.39 -18.35 -11.58
N MET A 119 19.81 -17.08 -11.64
CA MET A 119 20.91 -16.65 -12.52
C MET A 119 22.30 -16.87 -11.92
N GLN A 120 22.39 -17.28 -10.66
CA GLN A 120 23.66 -17.58 -9.96
C GLN A 120 24.69 -16.44 -10.08
N GLY A 121 24.24 -15.18 -9.97
CA GLY A 121 25.11 -14.00 -10.08
C GLY A 121 25.56 -13.63 -11.48
N ARG A 122 25.05 -14.27 -12.53
CA ARG A 122 25.36 -13.96 -13.95
C ARG A 122 24.36 -13.02 -14.63
N GLY A 123 23.39 -12.49 -13.88
CA GLY A 123 22.31 -11.65 -14.40
C GLY A 123 22.67 -10.17 -14.47
N TRP A 124 22.54 -9.49 -13.33
CA TRP A 124 22.79 -8.06 -13.18
C TRP A 124 23.76 -7.81 -12.02
N SER A 125 24.47 -6.68 -12.07
CA SER A 125 25.20 -6.22 -10.89
C SER A 125 24.22 -5.60 -9.87
N PRO A 126 24.55 -5.61 -8.57
CA PRO A 126 23.74 -4.93 -7.56
C PRO A 126 23.52 -3.44 -7.86
N SER A 127 24.49 -2.78 -8.50
CA SER A 127 24.36 -1.38 -8.92
C SER A 127 23.28 -1.16 -9.97
N SER A 128 23.03 -2.13 -10.87
CA SER A 128 21.95 -2.06 -11.85
C SER A 128 20.57 -2.08 -11.17
N VAL A 129 20.41 -2.86 -10.10
CA VAL A 129 19.17 -2.91 -9.31
C VAL A 129 18.89 -1.56 -8.66
N THR A 130 19.89 -0.98 -8.00
CA THR A 130 19.74 0.35 -7.38
C THR A 130 19.45 1.43 -8.40
N MET A 131 20.13 1.40 -9.56
CA MET A 131 19.86 2.34 -10.66
C MET A 131 18.43 2.20 -11.19
N ALA A 132 17.94 0.97 -11.42
CA ALA A 132 16.56 0.73 -11.84
C ALA A 132 15.56 1.22 -10.78
N GLY A 133 15.86 1.04 -9.50
CA GLY A 133 15.09 1.58 -8.39
C GLY A 133 15.02 3.12 -8.40
N CYS A 134 16.14 3.81 -8.63
CA CYS A 134 16.16 5.26 -8.77
C CYS A 134 15.31 5.74 -9.96
N VAL A 135 15.42 5.07 -11.11
CA VAL A 135 14.57 5.36 -12.29
C VAL A 135 13.09 5.15 -11.97
N TYR A 136 12.76 4.10 -11.21
CA TYR A 136 11.40 3.83 -10.75
C TYR A 136 10.87 4.96 -9.86
N ILE A 137 11.64 5.46 -8.88
CA ILE A 137 11.23 6.60 -8.03
C ILE A 137 10.86 7.81 -8.89
N VAL A 138 11.74 8.19 -9.83
CA VAL A 138 11.50 9.33 -10.72
C VAL A 138 10.25 9.11 -11.57
N SER A 139 10.09 7.90 -12.11
CA SER A 139 8.93 7.52 -12.93
C SER A 139 7.62 7.61 -12.14
N VAL A 140 7.62 7.18 -10.87
CA VAL A 140 6.46 7.26 -9.98
C VAL A 140 6.09 8.72 -9.70
N VAL A 141 7.06 9.58 -9.40
CA VAL A 141 6.81 11.01 -9.18
C VAL A 141 6.17 11.64 -10.43
N ILE A 142 6.73 11.36 -11.62
CA ILE A 142 6.17 11.85 -12.89
C ILE A 142 4.76 11.30 -13.11
N ALA A 143 4.52 10.02 -12.87
CA ALA A 143 3.21 9.40 -13.02
C ALA A 143 2.16 10.03 -12.08
N ILE A 144 2.52 10.31 -10.82
CA ILE A 144 1.63 11.01 -9.88
C ILE A 144 1.28 12.39 -10.42
N LEU A 145 2.27 13.17 -10.87
CA LEU A 145 2.07 14.51 -11.42
C LEU A 145 1.16 14.50 -12.66
N ILE A 146 1.36 13.55 -13.57
CA ILE A 146 0.53 13.40 -14.78
C ILE A 146 -0.87 12.89 -14.44
N SER A 147 -1.02 12.08 -13.39
CA SER A 147 -2.32 11.57 -12.98
C SER A 147 -3.22 12.66 -12.36
N MET A 148 -2.65 13.71 -11.76
CA MET A 148 -3.40 14.80 -11.14
C MET A 148 -4.45 15.47 -12.05
N PRO A 149 -4.11 15.93 -13.28
CA PRO A 149 -5.11 16.51 -14.17
C PRO A 149 -6.19 15.51 -14.56
N TYR A 150 -5.84 14.23 -14.74
CA TYR A 150 -6.81 13.17 -15.01
C TYR A 150 -7.81 13.02 -13.86
N TRP A 151 -7.34 12.88 -12.62
CA TRP A 151 -8.21 12.72 -11.44
C TRP A 151 -9.13 13.91 -11.20
N ARG A 152 -8.66 15.12 -11.50
CA ARG A 152 -9.49 16.34 -11.46
C ARG A 152 -10.54 16.35 -12.57
N ALA A 153 -10.20 15.91 -13.78
CA ALA A 153 -11.12 15.88 -14.91
C ALA A 153 -12.30 14.93 -14.69
N ILE A 154 -12.06 13.80 -14.01
CA ILE A 154 -13.13 12.84 -13.67
C ILE A 154 -13.84 13.15 -12.34
N GLY A 155 -13.51 14.27 -11.67
CA GLY A 155 -14.18 14.73 -10.44
C GLY A 155 -13.89 13.90 -9.20
N VAL A 156 -12.79 13.15 -9.20
CA VAL A 156 -12.41 12.21 -8.12
C VAL A 156 -11.52 12.89 -7.07
N ILE A 157 -10.98 14.07 -7.43
CA ILE A 157 -10.25 14.99 -6.55
C ILE A 157 -10.82 16.40 -6.82
N HIS A 158 -11.18 17.12 -5.75
CA HIS A 158 -11.63 18.51 -5.80
C HIS A 158 -10.51 19.49 -5.46
#